data_AF-X0ZQU8-F1
#
_entry.id   AF-X0ZQU8-F1
#
_cell.length_a   1.000
_cell.length_b   1.000
_cell.length_c   1.000
_cell.angle_alpha   90.00
_cell.angle_beta   90.00
_cell.angle_gamma   90.00
#
_symmetry.space_group_name_H-M   'P 1'
#
loop_
_entity.id
_entity.type
_entity.pdbx_description
1 polymer ?
#
loop_
_entity_poly.entity_id
_entity_poly.type
_entity_poly.pdbx_seq_one_letter_code
_entity_poly.pdbx_strand_id
1 'polypeptide(L)'
;GQRLAPAFLTTDWLLKQFNPKKDVAQRAYSQFVAEGKGVSLWDDLQGGILLGSDGFVKRIAPILRSKKQLKDVPKAQRFAARPTLAKLFRGAKRDKAKRNARIHEAFLEHGYTLSQIGDYLRLHYSTVSRIARGGKD
;
A
#
# COMPACT_ATOMS: atom_id res chain seq x y z
N GLY A 1 -27.03 28.20 -12.67
CA GLY A 1 -26.75 26.83 -13.13
C GLY A 1 -27.48 25.85 -12.24
N GLN A 2 -28.41 25.09 -12.80
CA GLN A 2 -29.06 23.94 -12.16
C GLN A 2 -29.57 23.08 -13.32
N ARG A 3 -28.81 22.04 -13.69
CA ARG A 3 -29.35 20.95 -14.50
C ARG A 3 -29.98 19.95 -13.54
N LEU A 4 -31.12 19.38 -13.92
CA LEU A 4 -31.69 18.25 -13.21
C LEU A 4 -30.64 17.14 -13.08
N ALA A 5 -30.61 16.48 -11.92
CA ALA A 5 -29.74 15.34 -11.71
C ALA A 5 -30.07 14.28 -12.78
N PRO A 6 -29.06 13.72 -13.48
CA PRO A 6 -29.29 12.62 -14.41
C PRO A 6 -29.96 11.43 -13.71
N ALA A 7 -30.75 10.64 -14.43
CA ALA A 7 -31.48 9.50 -13.85
C ALA A 7 -30.57 8.46 -13.18
N PHE A 8 -29.29 8.39 -13.56
CA PHE A 8 -28.30 7.50 -12.95
C PHE A 8 -27.72 8.03 -11.63
N LEU A 9 -27.96 9.31 -11.27
CA LEU A 9 -27.37 9.97 -10.11
C LEU A 9 -28.38 10.07 -8.97
N THR A 10 -28.29 9.11 -8.04
CA THR A 10 -29.15 9.08 -6.83
C THR A 10 -28.66 10.06 -5.77
N THR A 11 -28.96 11.35 -5.95
CA THR A 11 -28.55 12.41 -5.01
C THR A 11 -29.16 12.27 -3.61
N ASP A 12 -30.40 11.78 -3.52
CA ASP A 12 -31.09 11.65 -2.22
C ASP A 12 -30.45 10.61 -1.31
N TRP A 13 -29.92 9.51 -1.87
CA TRP A 13 -29.23 8.49 -1.06
C TRP A 13 -27.93 9.04 -0.45
N LEU A 14 -27.16 9.80 -1.23
CA LEU A 14 -25.92 10.43 -0.77
C LEU A 14 -26.19 11.45 0.33
N LEU A 15 -27.17 12.34 0.13
CA LEU A 15 -27.51 13.39 1.10
C LEU A 15 -28.04 12.80 2.42
N LYS A 16 -28.77 11.68 2.38
CA LYS A 16 -29.25 10.97 3.58
C LYS A 16 -28.13 10.47 4.49
N GLN A 17 -26.89 10.31 4.01
CA GLN A 17 -25.75 9.96 4.85
C GLN A 17 -25.34 11.11 5.79
N PHE A 18 -25.71 12.35 5.46
CA PHE A 18 -25.37 13.55 6.22
C PHE A 18 -26.52 14.05 7.08
N ASN A 19 -27.74 14.08 6.54
CA ASN A 19 -28.93 14.46 7.31
C ASN A 19 -30.24 14.04 6.60
N PRO A 20 -31.31 13.71 7.33
CA PRO A 20 -32.64 13.51 6.73
C PRO A 20 -33.22 14.76 6.05
N LYS A 21 -32.88 15.96 6.55
CA LYS A 21 -33.38 17.24 6.03
C LYS A 21 -32.47 17.75 4.90
N LYS A 22 -33.02 17.91 3.71
CA LYS A 22 -32.27 18.17 2.46
C LYS A 22 -31.35 19.40 2.52
N ASP A 23 -31.84 20.52 3.04
CA ASP A 23 -31.07 21.77 3.17
C ASP A 23 -29.87 21.62 4.12
N VAL A 24 -30.05 20.87 5.22
CA VAL A 24 -28.99 20.57 6.18
C VAL A 24 -27.99 19.61 5.56
N ALA A 25 -28.45 18.56 4.90
CA ALA A 25 -27.60 17.58 4.23
C ALA A 25 -26.69 18.21 3.16
N GLN A 26 -27.23 19.13 2.35
CA GLN A 26 -26.45 19.82 1.31
C GLN A 26 -25.34 20.69 1.90
N ARG A 27 -25.62 21.42 2.99
CA ARG A 27 -24.61 22.22 3.71
C ARG A 27 -23.53 21.32 4.31
N ALA A 28 -23.93 20.26 5.00
CA ALA A 28 -23.01 19.30 5.61
C ALA A 28 -22.13 18.58 4.55
N TYR A 29 -22.71 18.15 3.43
CA TYR A 29 -21.95 17.56 2.32
C TYR A 29 -20.94 18.55 1.73
N SER A 30 -21.35 19.79 1.50
CA SER A 30 -20.45 20.83 0.96
C SER A 30 -19.29 21.11 1.90
N GLN A 31 -19.56 21.16 3.21
CA GLN A 31 -18.54 21.29 4.24
C GLN A 31 -17.58 20.09 4.24
N PHE A 32 -18.10 18.87 4.24
CA PHE A 32 -17.28 17.64 4.16
C PHE A 32 -16.35 17.64 2.94
N VAL A 33 -16.85 18.04 1.77
CA VAL A 33 -16.03 18.15 0.54
C VAL A 33 -14.96 19.23 0.69
N ALA A 34 -15.28 20.36 1.33
CA ALA A 34 -14.31 21.43 1.58
C ALA A 34 -13.22 20.99 2.57
N GLU A 35 -13.59 20.27 3.63
CA GLU A 35 -12.65 19.70 4.61
C GLU A 35 -11.68 18.70 3.98
N GLY A 36 -12.10 17.99 2.92
CA GLY A 36 -11.24 17.09 2.16
C GLY A 36 -10.21 17.78 1.25
N LYS A 37 -10.32 19.10 1.02
CA LYS A 37 -9.37 19.81 0.15
C LYS A 37 -8.02 19.96 0.84
N GLY A 38 -6.95 19.61 0.13
CA GLY A 38 -5.58 19.73 0.64
C GLY A 38 -5.18 18.64 1.63
N VAL A 39 -6.05 17.66 1.90
CA VAL A 39 -5.69 16.47 2.69
C VAL A 39 -4.70 15.62 1.87
N SER A 40 -3.52 15.38 2.44
CA SER A 40 -2.53 14.50 1.83
C SER A 40 -2.86 13.04 2.09
N LEU A 41 -3.70 12.47 1.22
CA LEU A 41 -4.08 11.05 1.31
C LEU A 41 -2.92 10.12 0.97
N TRP A 42 -1.97 10.58 0.17
CA TRP A 42 -0.91 9.74 -0.39
C TRP A 42 0.20 9.44 0.61
N ASP A 43 0.34 10.23 1.67
CA ASP A 43 1.36 10.02 2.70
C ASP A 43 1.10 8.75 3.54
N ASP A 44 -0.17 8.38 3.71
CA ASP A 44 -0.59 7.21 4.48
C ASP A 44 -0.64 5.92 3.66
N LEU A 45 -0.19 5.95 2.40
CA LEU A 45 -0.32 4.86 1.46
C LEU A 45 0.61 3.68 1.83
N GLN A 46 0.02 2.58 2.29
CA GLN A 46 0.73 1.36 2.68
C GLN A 46 1.11 0.54 1.45
N GLY A 47 2.40 0.23 1.34
CA GLY A 47 2.95 -0.52 0.19
C GLY A 47 2.78 0.21 -1.16
N GLY A 48 2.47 1.51 -1.15
CA GLY A 48 2.28 2.33 -2.35
C GLY A 48 0.94 2.09 -3.06
N ILE A 49 0.02 1.29 -2.50
CA ILE A 49 -1.24 0.90 -3.15
C ILE A 49 -2.42 0.86 -2.17
N LEU A 50 -2.21 0.51 -0.89
CA LEU A 50 -3.29 0.37 0.07
C LEU A 50 -3.47 1.66 0.86
N LEU A 51 -4.64 2.31 0.71
CA LEU A 51 -5.02 3.45 1.54
C LEU A 51 -5.95 2.98 2.65
N GLY A 52 -5.52 3.13 3.90
CA GLY A 52 -6.31 2.76 5.07
C GLY A 52 -5.47 2.55 6.32
N SER A 53 -6.15 2.31 7.44
CA SER A 53 -5.49 2.09 8.73
C SER A 53 -4.67 0.79 8.77
N ASP A 54 -3.76 0.68 9.73
CA ASP A 54 -3.05 -0.57 10.02
C ASP A 54 -3.99 -1.77 10.22
N GLY A 55 -5.15 -1.54 10.83
CA GLY A 55 -6.18 -2.56 11.01
C GLY A 55 -6.79 -3.02 9.69
N PHE A 56 -7.03 -2.09 8.76
CA PHE A 56 -7.46 -2.42 7.40
C PHE A 56 -6.41 -3.26 6.67
N VAL A 57 -5.15 -2.84 6.69
CA VAL A 57 -4.05 -3.59 6.04
C VAL A 57 -3.92 -4.99 6.62
N LYS A 58 -4.01 -5.15 7.95
CA LYS A 58 -3.98 -6.47 8.60
C LYS A 58 -5.10 -7.40 8.12
N ARG A 59 -6.32 -6.88 7.88
CA ARG A 59 -7.45 -7.67 7.37
C ARG A 59 -7.27 -8.08 5.90
N ILE A 60 -6.68 -7.21 5.09
CA ILE A 60 -6.48 -7.46 3.65
C ILE A 60 -5.25 -8.34 3.38
N ALA A 61 -4.22 -8.29 4.23
CA ALA A 61 -2.97 -9.01 4.02
C ALA A 61 -3.11 -10.53 3.74
N PRO A 62 -3.93 -11.30 4.48
CA PRO A 62 -4.13 -12.73 4.19
C PRO A 62 -4.73 -12.98 2.81
N ILE A 63 -5.67 -12.12 2.38
CA ILE A 63 -6.32 -12.22 1.07
C ILE A 63 -5.28 -12.04 -0.02
N LEU A 64 -4.45 -10.99 0.08
CA LEU A 64 -3.38 -10.74 -0.90
C LEU A 64 -2.33 -11.87 -0.94
N ARG A 65 -1.95 -12.41 0.23
CA ARG A 65 -1.01 -13.55 0.31
C ARG A 65 -1.51 -14.77 -0.45
N SER A 66 -2.82 -15.07 -0.36
CA SER A 66 -3.42 -16.18 -1.13
C SER A 66 -3.31 -16.00 -2.64
N LYS A 67 -3.12 -14.77 -3.12
CA LYS A 67 -3.02 -14.40 -4.54
C LYS A 67 -1.57 -14.18 -5.02
N LYS A 68 -0.57 -14.48 -4.19
CA LYS A 68 0.87 -14.29 -4.52
C LYS A 68 1.28 -14.96 -5.85
N GLN A 69 0.64 -16.07 -6.21
CA GLN A 69 0.96 -16.83 -7.43
C GLN A 69 0.26 -16.33 -8.71
N LEU A 70 -0.65 -15.37 -8.63
CA LEU A 70 -1.32 -14.80 -9.81
C LEU A 70 -0.35 -13.95 -10.63
N LYS A 71 0.32 -14.55 -11.60
CA LYS A 71 1.35 -13.87 -12.39
C LYS A 71 0.81 -12.69 -13.20
N ASP A 72 -0.46 -12.73 -13.58
CA ASP A 72 -1.14 -11.68 -14.36
C ASP A 72 -1.43 -10.42 -13.52
N VAL A 73 -1.35 -10.53 -12.19
CA VAL A 73 -1.48 -9.38 -11.28
C VAL A 73 -0.10 -8.76 -11.05
N PRO A 74 0.04 -7.42 -11.20
CA PRO A 74 1.31 -6.73 -10.94
C PRO A 74 1.91 -7.07 -9.57
N LYS A 75 3.24 -7.23 -9.52
CA LYS A 75 3.96 -7.59 -8.28
C LYS A 75 3.69 -6.59 -7.16
N ALA A 76 3.60 -5.30 -7.48
CA ALA A 76 3.29 -4.26 -6.50
C ALA A 76 1.94 -4.52 -5.80
N GLN A 77 0.90 -4.91 -6.54
CA GLN A 77 -0.44 -5.18 -6.01
C GLN A 77 -0.49 -6.49 -5.21
N ARG A 78 0.11 -7.56 -5.74
CA ARG A 78 0.17 -8.87 -5.05
C ARG A 78 0.85 -8.79 -3.69
N PHE A 79 1.87 -7.97 -3.58
CA PHE A 79 2.67 -7.81 -2.38
C PHE A 79 2.38 -6.50 -1.65
N ALA A 80 1.22 -5.86 -1.86
CA ALA A 80 0.92 -4.55 -1.30
C ALA A 80 0.91 -4.53 0.24
N ALA A 81 0.60 -5.65 0.89
CA ALA A 81 0.64 -5.80 2.34
C ALA A 81 1.98 -6.28 2.91
N ARG A 82 3.07 -6.25 2.13
CA ARG A 82 4.40 -6.66 2.60
C ARG A 82 4.97 -5.68 3.63
N PRO A 83 5.81 -6.14 4.58
CA PRO A 83 6.55 -5.25 5.46
C PRO A 83 7.55 -4.39 4.67
N THR A 84 7.77 -3.15 5.12
CA THR A 84 8.77 -2.25 4.53
C THR A 84 10.19 -2.81 4.69
N LEU A 85 11.12 -2.41 3.81
CA LEU A 85 12.54 -2.73 3.95
C LEU A 85 13.11 -2.20 5.28
N ALA A 86 12.64 -1.03 5.75
CA ALA A 86 12.95 -0.50 7.07
C ALA A 86 12.61 -1.49 8.20
N LYS A 87 11.42 -2.10 8.14
CA LYS A 87 10.97 -3.09 9.12
C LYS A 87 11.73 -4.40 8.99
N LEU A 88 11.94 -4.90 7.77
CA LEU A 88 12.63 -6.17 7.50
C LEU A 88 14.09 -6.16 7.97
N PHE A 89 14.80 -5.05 7.76
CA PHE A 89 16.23 -4.95 8.05
C PHE A 89 16.54 -4.33 9.43
N ARG A 90 15.54 -4.07 10.26
CA ARG A 90 15.72 -3.53 11.61
C ARG A 90 16.64 -4.44 12.42
N GLY A 91 17.78 -3.92 12.88
CA GLY A 91 18.79 -4.69 13.63
C GLY A 91 19.59 -5.72 12.82
N ALA A 92 19.33 -5.87 11.51
CA ALA A 92 20.00 -6.87 10.68
C ALA A 92 21.13 -6.29 9.82
N LYS A 93 21.17 -4.96 9.58
CA LYS A 93 22.11 -4.35 8.61
C LYS A 93 23.59 -4.56 8.92
N ARG A 94 23.97 -4.59 10.22
CA ARG A 94 25.37 -4.66 10.67
C ARG A 94 25.91 -6.08 10.75
N ASP A 95 25.03 -7.08 10.78
CA ASP A 95 25.38 -8.49 10.88
C ASP A 95 25.25 -9.11 9.49
N LYS A 96 26.36 -9.60 8.92
CA LYS A 96 26.41 -10.13 7.55
C LYS A 96 25.45 -11.31 7.37
N ALA A 97 25.39 -12.23 8.33
CA ALA A 97 24.54 -13.41 8.24
C ALA A 97 23.05 -13.00 8.30
N LYS A 98 22.67 -12.15 9.26
CA LYS A 98 21.30 -11.65 9.37
C LYS A 98 20.89 -10.81 8.17
N ARG A 99 21.76 -9.92 7.69
CA ARG A 99 21.51 -9.13 6.48
C ARG A 99 21.26 -10.04 5.29
N ASN A 100 22.09 -11.06 5.08
CA ASN A 100 21.96 -11.97 3.95
C ASN A 100 20.65 -12.77 4.02
N ALA A 101 20.27 -13.26 5.20
CA ALA A 101 18.98 -13.90 5.42
C ALA A 101 17.80 -12.96 5.10
N ARG A 102 17.89 -11.68 5.50
CA ARG A 102 16.86 -10.68 5.19
C ARG A 102 16.83 -10.28 3.71
N ILE A 103 17.96 -10.30 3.00
CA ILE A 103 17.99 -10.13 1.53
C ILE A 103 17.20 -11.26 0.85
N HIS A 104 17.43 -12.49 1.26
CA HIS A 104 16.74 -13.66 0.73
C HIS A 104 15.22 -13.59 1.01
N GLU A 105 14.84 -13.31 2.26
CA GLU A 105 13.44 -13.11 2.67
C GLU A 105 12.77 -11.97 1.87
N ALA A 106 13.43 -10.82 1.75
CA ALA A 106 12.88 -9.66 1.02
C ALA A 106 12.60 -10.00 -0.45
N PHE A 107 13.47 -10.77 -1.09
CA PHE A 107 13.34 -11.14 -2.49
C PHE A 107 12.27 -12.22 -2.72
N LEU A 108 12.38 -13.36 -2.03
CA LEU A 108 11.50 -14.53 -2.26
C LEU A 108 10.16 -14.40 -1.56
N GLU A 109 10.15 -13.95 -0.31
CA GLU A 109 8.93 -13.92 0.49
C GLU A 109 8.11 -12.66 0.27
N HIS A 110 8.79 -11.51 0.17
CA HIS A 110 8.13 -10.20 0.09
C HIS A 110 8.20 -9.56 -1.30
N GLY A 111 8.80 -10.24 -2.27
CA GLY A 111 8.74 -9.83 -3.67
C GLY A 111 9.41 -8.48 -3.96
N TYR A 112 10.36 -8.03 -3.15
CA TYR A 112 11.18 -6.87 -3.48
C TYR A 112 12.02 -7.16 -4.73
N THR A 113 12.35 -6.12 -5.50
CA THR A 113 13.32 -6.25 -6.59
C THR A 113 14.74 -6.18 -6.04
N LEU A 114 15.71 -6.73 -6.78
CA LEU A 114 17.12 -6.64 -6.40
C LEU A 114 17.59 -5.18 -6.35
N SER A 115 17.08 -4.30 -7.23
CA SER A 115 17.34 -2.86 -7.19
C SER A 115 16.83 -2.25 -5.89
N GLN A 116 15.56 -2.48 -5.53
CA GLN A 116 14.97 -1.94 -4.30
C GLN A 116 15.78 -2.32 -3.06
N ILE A 117 16.26 -3.57 -2.99
CA ILE A 117 17.09 -4.05 -1.89
C ILE A 117 18.49 -3.40 -1.95
N GLY A 118 19.11 -3.32 -3.12
CA GLY A 118 20.42 -2.71 -3.35
C GLY A 118 20.44 -1.24 -2.96
N ASP A 119 19.46 -0.47 -3.42
CA ASP A 119 19.30 0.97 -3.12
C ASP A 119 19.16 1.18 -1.61
N TYR A 120 18.33 0.36 -0.95
CA TYR A 120 18.08 0.47 0.49
C TYR A 120 19.29 0.07 1.37
N LEU A 121 20.09 -0.91 0.91
CA LEU A 121 21.28 -1.37 1.62
C LEU A 121 22.57 -0.67 1.19
N ARG A 122 22.52 0.14 0.12
CA ARG A 122 23.67 0.70 -0.59
C ARG A 122 24.67 -0.40 -1.00
N LEU A 123 24.13 -1.51 -1.52
CA LEU A 123 24.91 -2.62 -2.06
C LEU A 123 24.77 -2.67 -3.57
N HIS A 124 25.85 -3.03 -4.25
CA HIS A 124 25.81 -3.22 -5.69
C HIS A 124 24.85 -4.35 -6.07
N TYR A 125 24.18 -4.20 -7.22
CA TYR A 125 23.19 -5.14 -7.73
C TYR A 125 23.71 -6.58 -7.74
N SER A 126 24.95 -6.80 -8.19
CA SER A 126 25.57 -8.14 -8.28
C SER A 126 25.69 -8.81 -6.91
N THR A 127 26.04 -8.06 -5.86
CA THR A 127 26.14 -8.56 -4.48
C THR A 127 24.76 -9.02 -3.98
N VAL A 128 23.74 -8.19 -4.18
CA VAL A 128 22.36 -8.52 -3.78
C VAL A 128 21.84 -9.73 -4.55
N SER A 129 22.08 -9.79 -5.86
CA SER A 129 21.67 -10.90 -6.73
C SER A 129 22.27 -12.23 -6.27
N ARG A 130 23.57 -12.26 -5.97
CA ARG A 130 24.27 -13.45 -5.48
C ARG A 130 23.68 -13.93 -4.15
N ILE A 131 23.50 -13.02 -3.19
CA ILE A 131 22.96 -13.34 -1.87
C ILE A 131 21.50 -13.81 -1.97
N ALA A 132 20.67 -13.11 -2.74
CA ALA A 132 19.24 -13.43 -2.89
C ALA A 132 19.00 -14.79 -3.53
N ARG A 133 19.92 -15.28 -4.37
CA ARG A 133 19.84 -16.58 -5.05
C ARG A 133 20.56 -17.70 -4.29
N GLY A 134 21.03 -17.45 -3.07
CA GLY A 134 21.72 -18.46 -2.26
C GLY A 134 23.14 -18.81 -2.74
N GLY A 135 23.78 -17.92 -3.52
CA GLY A 135 25.18 -18.10 -3.89
C GLY A 135 26.05 -18.05 -2.64
N LYS A 136 26.76 -19.16 -2.34
CA LYS A 136 27.78 -19.21 -1.29
C LYS A 136 28.79 -18.08 -1.51
N ASP A 137 29.21 -17.44 -0.41
CA ASP A 137 30.43 -16.63 -0.40
C ASP A 137 31.64 -17.54 -0.64
#